data_AF-A0A5C8MBI5-F1
#
_entry.id   AF-A0A5C8MBI5-F1
#
_cell.length_a   1.000
_cell.length_b   1.000
_cell.length_c   1.000
_cell.angle_alpha   90.00
_cell.angle_beta   90.00
_cell.angle_gamma   90.00
#
_symmetry.space_group_name_H-M   'P 1'
#
loop_
_entity.id
_entity.type
_entity.pdbx_description
1 polymer ?
#
loop_
_entity_poly.entity_id
_entity_poly.type
_entity_poly.pdbx_seq_one_letter_code
_entity_poly.pdbx_strand_id
1 'polypeptide(L)'
;GNSPLQVKVTFLRPATHESKTTSKHHLEQFYTIFPHIRHRKFDGMIITGAPVEQMPFEKVTYWSELTEIMEWTKTNVTSTLHICWGAQAGLYYHYGIPKYPLPQKCFGIFEHSLEVKNVKLLRGFDDVFRMPHSRHTDVKREDIEK
;
A
#
# COMPACT_ATOMS: atom_id res chain seq x y z
N GLY A 1 7.27 19.78 -3.38
CA GLY A 1 8.56 19.66 -4.07
C GLY A 1 8.31 19.30 -5.51
N ASN A 2 8.88 20.04 -6.46
CA ASN A 2 8.85 19.68 -7.88
C ASN A 2 10.12 18.89 -8.18
N SER A 3 9.99 17.58 -8.38
CA SER A 3 11.10 16.79 -8.89
C SER A 3 11.28 17.10 -10.38
N PRO A 4 12.50 17.34 -10.88
CA PRO A 4 12.76 17.48 -12.31
C PRO A 4 12.66 16.15 -13.07
N LEU A 5 12.48 15.03 -12.36
CA LEU A 5 12.40 13.71 -12.96
C LEU A 5 11.12 13.52 -13.75
N GLN A 6 11.26 13.07 -15.00
CA GLN A 6 10.12 12.62 -15.79
C GLN A 6 9.63 11.27 -15.26
N VAL A 7 8.36 11.19 -14.88
CA VAL A 7 7.74 9.97 -14.36
C VAL A 7 6.73 9.43 -15.36
N LYS A 8 6.94 8.18 -15.81
CA LYS A 8 5.96 7.45 -16.62
C LYS A 8 5.12 6.56 -15.71
N VAL A 9 3.83 6.85 -15.63
CA VAL A 9 2.90 6.13 -14.77
C VAL A 9 2.20 5.01 -15.54
N THR A 10 2.01 3.86 -14.91
CA THR A 10 1.13 2.77 -15.39
C THR A 10 0.17 2.46 -14.25
N PHE A 11 -1.13 2.56 -14.50
CA PHE A 11 -2.15 2.23 -13.51
C PHE A 11 -2.47 0.73 -13.58
N LEU A 12 -2.40 0.06 -12.43
CA LEU A 12 -2.65 -1.37 -12.30
C LEU A 12 -3.92 -1.59 -11.49
N ARG A 13 -4.77 -2.52 -11.93
CA ARG A 13 -5.92 -2.99 -11.15
C ARG A 13 -5.87 -4.51 -11.00
N PRO A 14 -6.47 -5.08 -9.95
CA PRO A 14 -6.74 -6.50 -9.92
C PRO A 14 -7.64 -6.91 -11.10
N ALA A 15 -7.31 -8.01 -11.76
CA ALA A 15 -8.12 -8.59 -12.83
C ALA A 15 -9.45 -9.11 -12.30
N THR A 16 -9.44 -9.62 -11.06
CA THR A 16 -10.58 -10.31 -10.43
C THR A 16 -11.53 -9.39 -9.66
N HIS A 17 -11.21 -8.09 -9.53
CA HIS A 17 -12.01 -7.13 -8.78
C HIS A 17 -12.94 -6.30 -9.69
N GLU A 18 -14.24 -6.36 -9.43
CA GLU A 18 -15.21 -5.44 -10.03
C GLU A 18 -15.34 -4.17 -9.17
N SER A 19 -15.00 -3.01 -9.76
CA SER A 19 -15.18 -1.72 -9.08
C SER A 19 -16.66 -1.40 -8.91
N LYS A 20 -17.04 -0.97 -7.71
CA LYS A 20 -18.42 -0.55 -7.39
C LYS A 20 -18.73 0.90 -7.78
N THR A 21 -17.70 1.73 -7.97
CA THR A 21 -17.85 3.19 -8.13
C THR A 21 -17.21 3.74 -9.40
N THR A 22 -16.36 2.97 -10.09
CA THR A 22 -15.67 3.39 -11.31
C THR A 22 -16.29 2.72 -12.52
N SER A 23 -16.53 3.48 -13.60
CA SER A 23 -17.07 2.92 -14.83
C SER A 23 -16.10 1.90 -15.45
N LYS A 24 -16.64 0.82 -16.00
CA LYS A 24 -15.85 -0.22 -16.69
C LYS A 24 -15.00 0.40 -17.81
N HIS A 25 -15.57 1.36 -18.55
CA HIS A 25 -14.88 2.07 -19.63
C HIS A 25 -13.62 2.80 -19.18
N HIS A 26 -13.66 3.53 -18.05
CA HIS A 26 -12.47 4.21 -17.52
C HIS A 26 -11.38 3.21 -17.12
N LEU A 27 -11.75 2.10 -16.49
CA LEU A 27 -10.80 1.06 -16.11
C LEU A 27 -10.16 0.39 -17.33
N GLU A 28 -10.92 0.13 -18.39
CA GLU A 28 -10.40 -0.48 -19.62
C GLU A 28 -9.46 0.46 -20.38
N GLN A 29 -9.72 1.76 -20.38
CA GLN A 29 -8.90 2.74 -21.11
C GLN A 29 -7.58 3.07 -20.40
N PHE A 30 -7.59 3.16 -19.06
CA PHE A 30 -6.46 3.73 -18.32
C PHE A 30 -5.72 2.72 -17.43
N TYR A 31 -6.33 1.58 -17.12
CA TYR A 31 -5.72 0.56 -16.27
C TYR A 31 -5.33 -0.68 -17.07
N THR A 32 -4.23 -1.28 -16.64
CA THR A 32 -3.82 -2.62 -17.08
C THR A 32 -3.95 -3.62 -15.93
N ILE A 33 -3.70 -4.88 -16.21
CA ILE A 33 -3.71 -6.00 -15.25
C ILE A 33 -2.33 -6.62 -15.12
N PHE A 34 -2.10 -7.34 -14.02
CA PHE A 34 -0.78 -7.90 -13.71
C PHE A 34 -0.19 -8.77 -14.82
N PRO A 35 -0.94 -9.67 -15.48
CA PRO A 35 -0.43 -10.48 -16.60
C PRO A 35 0.24 -9.67 -17.72
N HIS A 36 -0.24 -8.45 -17.98
CA HIS A 36 0.28 -7.59 -19.05
C HIS A 36 1.57 -6.87 -18.68
N ILE A 37 1.91 -6.79 -17.39
CA ILE A 37 3.11 -6.07 -16.93
C ILE A 37 4.16 -6.97 -16.29
N ARG A 38 3.85 -8.25 -16.03
CA ARG A 38 4.74 -9.17 -15.31
C ARG A 38 6.14 -9.33 -15.95
N HIS A 39 6.26 -9.10 -17.25
CA HIS A 39 7.50 -9.18 -18.01
C HIS A 39 8.34 -7.87 -17.98
N ARG A 40 7.80 -6.80 -17.39
CA ARG A 40 8.45 -5.49 -17.28
C ARG A 40 9.17 -5.36 -15.93
N LYS A 41 9.99 -4.30 -15.82
CA LYS A 41 10.57 -3.82 -14.56
C LYS A 41 10.19 -2.36 -14.34
N PHE A 42 10.13 -1.94 -13.09
CA PHE A 42 9.75 -0.58 -12.68
C PHE A 42 10.69 -0.05 -11.61
N ASP A 43 10.91 1.26 -11.60
CA ASP A 43 11.70 1.91 -10.54
C ASP A 43 10.91 2.04 -9.23
N GLY A 44 9.58 2.13 -9.32
CA GLY A 44 8.72 2.26 -8.16
C GLY A 44 7.32 1.71 -8.38
N MET A 45 6.72 1.25 -7.29
CA MET A 45 5.32 0.83 -7.25
C MET A 45 4.64 1.40 -6.00
N ILE A 46 3.37 1.77 -6.14
CA ILE A 46 2.52 2.19 -5.02
C ILE A 46 1.35 1.22 -4.91
N ILE A 47 1.22 0.56 -3.75
CA ILE A 47 0.07 -0.29 -3.41
C ILE A 47 -0.80 0.49 -2.43
N THR A 48 -1.98 0.88 -2.88
CA THR A 48 -2.89 1.78 -2.14
C THR A 48 -3.69 1.04 -1.06
N GLY A 49 -4.41 1.80 -0.23
CA GLY A 49 -5.40 1.24 0.66
C GLY A 49 -6.62 0.68 -0.09
N ALA A 50 -7.40 -0.13 0.61
CA ALA A 50 -8.66 -0.68 0.12
C ALA A 50 -9.68 -0.82 1.27
N PRO A 51 -10.99 -0.73 1.00
CA PRO A 51 -12.05 -0.79 2.02
C PRO A 51 -12.36 -2.24 2.43
N VAL A 52 -11.32 -3.02 2.78
CA VAL A 52 -11.42 -4.46 3.08
C VAL A 52 -10.79 -4.84 4.43
N GLU A 53 -10.42 -3.84 5.23
CA GLU A 53 -9.62 -4.03 6.45
C GLU A 53 -10.30 -4.88 7.54
N GLN A 54 -11.63 -4.99 7.54
CA GLN A 54 -12.36 -5.79 8.52
C GLN A 54 -12.40 -7.29 8.17
N MET A 55 -12.01 -7.67 6.94
CA MET A 55 -11.91 -9.06 6.52
C MET A 55 -10.54 -9.65 6.87
N PRO A 56 -10.43 -10.95 7.19
CA PRO A 56 -9.15 -11.65 7.15
C PRO A 56 -8.51 -11.52 5.76
N PHE A 57 -7.18 -11.45 5.68
CA PHE A 57 -6.47 -11.21 4.42
C PHE A 57 -6.83 -12.25 3.35
N GLU A 58 -6.83 -13.52 3.71
CA GLU A 58 -7.12 -14.67 2.84
C GLU A 58 -8.57 -14.72 2.36
N LYS A 59 -9.46 -13.91 2.96
CA LYS A 59 -10.86 -13.80 2.56
C LYS A 59 -11.10 -12.63 1.59
N VAL A 60 -10.08 -11.81 1.33
CA VAL A 60 -10.16 -10.76 0.30
C VAL A 60 -10.10 -11.42 -1.08
N THR A 61 -11.05 -11.07 -1.95
CA THR A 61 -11.26 -11.78 -3.23
C THR A 61 -10.04 -11.80 -4.15
N TYR A 62 -9.25 -10.72 -4.14
CA TYR A 62 -8.02 -10.59 -4.93
C TYR A 62 -6.75 -10.88 -4.12
N TRP A 63 -6.85 -11.53 -2.95
CA TRP A 63 -5.68 -11.78 -2.10
C TRP A 63 -4.59 -12.58 -2.82
N SER A 64 -4.96 -13.67 -3.50
CA SER A 64 -4.00 -14.48 -4.26
C SER A 64 -3.32 -13.71 -5.39
N GLU A 65 -4.03 -12.80 -6.05
CA GLU A 65 -3.46 -11.93 -7.08
C GLU A 65 -2.52 -10.89 -6.46
N LEU A 66 -2.89 -10.33 -5.30
CA LEU A 66 -2.06 -9.38 -4.57
C LEU A 66 -0.77 -10.02 -4.07
N THR A 67 -0.81 -11.26 -3.56
CA THR A 67 0.41 -11.97 -3.14
C THR A 67 1.32 -12.29 -4.32
N GLU A 68 0.78 -12.61 -5.49
CA GLU A 68 1.57 -12.78 -6.73
C GLU A 68 2.27 -11.47 -7.14
N ILE A 69 1.54 -10.34 -7.09
CA ILE A 69 2.10 -9.01 -7.34
C ILE A 69 3.22 -8.70 -6.32
N MET A 70 2.96 -8.87 -5.02
CA MET A 70 3.94 -8.59 -3.97
C MET A 70 5.18 -9.47 -4.09
N GLU A 71 5.05 -10.75 -4.47
CA GLU A 71 6.20 -11.60 -4.76
C GLU A 71 7.02 -11.03 -5.93
N TRP A 72 6.35 -10.69 -7.03
CA TRP A 72 6.99 -10.11 -8.22
C TRP A 72 7.71 -8.79 -7.91
N THR A 73 7.18 -7.96 -7.01
CA THR A 73 7.85 -6.70 -6.66
C THR A 73 9.25 -6.90 -6.08
N LYS A 74 9.54 -8.04 -5.45
CA LYS A 74 10.86 -8.32 -4.84
C LYS A 74 12.00 -8.31 -5.86
N THR A 75 11.72 -8.65 -7.13
CA THR A 75 12.74 -8.78 -8.18
C THR A 75 12.56 -7.81 -9.34
N ASN A 76 11.37 -7.23 -9.50
CA ASN A 76 11.00 -6.43 -10.67
C ASN A 76 10.71 -4.97 -10.36
N VAL A 77 10.66 -4.59 -9.06
CA VAL A 77 10.46 -3.20 -8.64
C VAL A 77 11.56 -2.78 -7.66
N THR A 78 12.23 -1.66 -7.93
CA THR A 78 13.31 -1.19 -7.05
C THR A 78 12.80 -0.75 -5.68
N SER A 79 11.64 -0.09 -5.60
CA SER A 79 11.03 0.35 -4.34
C SER A 79 9.50 0.29 -4.38
N THR A 80 8.89 -0.37 -3.40
CA THR A 80 7.42 -0.48 -3.29
C THR A 80 6.92 0.27 -2.06
N LEU A 81 6.10 1.30 -2.27
CA LEU A 81 5.40 2.03 -1.21
C LEU A 81 4.03 1.41 -0.97
N HIS A 82 3.76 0.99 0.26
CA HIS A 82 2.48 0.45 0.68
C HIS A 82 1.74 1.46 1.56
N ILE A 83 0.45 1.67 1.31
CA ILE A 83 -0.33 2.73 1.97
C ILE A 83 -1.56 2.14 2.67
N CYS A 84 -1.81 2.55 3.93
CA CYS A 84 -3.00 2.16 4.71
C CYS A 84 -3.17 0.63 4.76
N TRP A 85 -4.30 0.07 4.31
CA TRP A 85 -4.50 -1.38 4.26
C TRP A 85 -3.44 -2.09 3.38
N GLY A 86 -2.95 -1.45 2.32
CA GLY A 86 -1.85 -2.00 1.52
C GLY A 86 -0.58 -2.19 2.34
N ALA A 87 -0.32 -1.33 3.34
CA ALA A 87 0.79 -1.49 4.27
C ALA A 87 0.59 -2.69 5.19
N GLN A 88 -0.62 -2.89 5.69
CA GLN A 88 -0.97 -4.08 6.49
C GLN A 88 -0.83 -5.37 5.67
N ALA A 89 -1.30 -5.37 4.42
CA ALA A 89 -1.15 -6.49 3.49
C ALA A 89 0.32 -6.82 3.22
N GLY A 90 1.15 -5.80 2.94
CA GLY A 90 2.59 -5.97 2.74
C GLY A 90 3.31 -6.49 3.99
N LEU A 91 3.01 -5.94 5.17
CA LEU A 91 3.55 -6.40 6.44
C LEU A 91 3.19 -7.86 6.72
N TYR A 92 1.93 -8.23 6.49
CA TYR A 92 1.45 -9.58 6.68
C TYR A 92 2.10 -10.57 5.71
N TYR A 93 2.13 -10.25 4.42
CA TYR A 93 2.67 -11.13 3.40
C TYR A 93 4.19 -11.31 3.50
N HIS A 94 4.94 -10.23 3.72
CA HIS A 94 6.40 -10.28 3.72
C HIS A 94 6.99 -10.72 5.06
N TYR A 95 6.32 -10.45 6.18
CA TYR A 95 6.87 -10.62 7.53
C TYR A 95 5.94 -11.37 8.49
N GLY A 96 4.74 -11.77 8.07
CA GLY A 96 3.78 -12.46 8.93
C GLY A 96 3.14 -11.59 10.01
N ILE A 97 3.27 -10.26 9.92
CA ILE A 97 2.74 -9.32 10.92
C ILE A 97 1.22 -9.17 10.74
N PRO A 98 0.39 -9.57 11.71
CA PRO A 98 -1.06 -9.52 11.59
C PRO A 98 -1.59 -8.10 11.82
N LYS A 99 -2.89 -7.90 11.51
CA LYS A 99 -3.65 -6.71 11.88
C LYS A 99 -4.67 -7.03 12.97
N TYR A 100 -4.99 -6.04 13.79
CA TYR A 100 -5.90 -6.13 14.92
C TYR A 100 -7.04 -5.11 14.77
N PRO A 101 -8.29 -5.46 15.12
CA PRO A 101 -9.37 -4.50 15.17
C PRO A 101 -9.13 -3.47 16.28
N LEU A 102 -9.42 -2.21 15.97
CA LEU A 102 -9.47 -1.14 16.95
C LEU A 102 -10.84 -1.10 17.65
N PRO A 103 -10.92 -0.66 18.92
CA PRO A 103 -12.20 -0.50 19.62
C PRO A 103 -13.10 0.56 18.98
N GLN A 104 -12.50 1.55 18.31
CA GLN A 104 -13.20 2.57 17.53
C GLN A 104 -12.35 2.96 16.32
N LYS A 105 -12.99 3.52 15.29
CA LYS A 105 -12.29 3.99 14.10
C LYS A 105 -11.25 5.06 14.47
N CYS A 106 -10.00 4.85 14.07
CA CYS A 106 -8.98 5.89 14.08
C CYS A 106 -9.27 6.83 12.90
N PHE A 107 -9.78 8.03 13.18
CA PHE A 107 -10.16 9.00 12.17
C PHE A 107 -9.84 10.42 12.60
N GLY A 108 -8.97 11.11 11.85
CA GLY A 108 -8.55 12.47 12.17
C GLY A 108 -7.15 12.80 11.67
N ILE A 109 -6.58 13.88 12.19
CA ILE A 109 -5.20 14.32 11.96
C ILE A 109 -4.44 14.14 13.27
N PHE A 110 -3.32 13.42 13.23
CA PHE A 110 -2.56 13.03 14.41
C PHE A 110 -1.13 13.53 14.32
N GLU A 111 -0.56 13.89 15.47
CA GLU A 111 0.86 14.24 15.58
C GLU A 111 1.72 12.98 15.55
N HIS A 112 2.83 13.07 14.81
CA HIS A 112 3.82 12.03 14.64
C HIS A 112 5.19 12.62 14.94
N SER A 113 6.04 11.83 15.57
CA SER A 113 7.45 12.14 15.77
C SER A 113 8.33 11.18 14.99
N LEU A 114 9.56 11.61 14.69
CA LEU A 114 10.55 10.76 14.04
C LEU A 114 11.16 9.77 15.04
N GLU A 115 10.97 8.47 14.80
CA GLU A 115 11.63 7.42 15.60
C GLU A 115 13.12 7.28 15.23
N VAL A 116 13.43 7.41 13.94
CA VAL A 116 14.80 7.26 13.40
C VAL A 116 15.22 8.55 12.71
N LYS A 117 16.31 9.15 13.20
CA LYS A 117 16.89 10.37 12.62
C LYS A 117 17.71 10.07 11.36
N ASN A 118 17.86 11.08 10.50
CA ASN A 118 18.73 11.06 9.31
C ASN A 118 18.37 10.02 8.22
N VAL A 119 17.12 9.57 8.16
CA VAL A 119 16.64 8.67 7.08
C VAL A 119 16.31 9.50 5.84
N LYS A 120 16.77 9.05 4.65
CA LYS A 120 16.55 9.76 3.38
C LYS A 120 15.07 10.04 3.09
N LEU A 121 14.18 9.12 3.44
CA LEU A 121 12.73 9.25 3.25
C LEU A 121 12.14 10.45 4.02
N LEU A 122 12.69 10.77 5.18
CA LEU A 122 12.18 11.78 6.10
C LEU A 122 13.00 13.08 6.05
N ARG A 123 13.84 13.25 5.02
CA ARG A 123 14.67 14.44 4.87
C ARG A 123 13.79 15.69 4.72
N GLY A 124 13.98 16.66 5.61
CA GLY A 124 13.24 17.92 5.61
C GLY A 124 11.91 17.88 6.36
N PHE A 125 11.60 16.78 7.06
CA PHE A 125 10.50 16.75 8.03
C PHE A 125 10.92 17.47 9.32
N ASP A 126 9.97 18.13 9.95
CA ASP A 126 10.09 18.61 11.33
C ASP A 126 10.17 17.43 12.31
N ASP A 127 10.72 17.65 13.51
CA ASP A 127 10.78 16.63 14.56
C ASP A 127 9.38 16.11 14.95
N VAL A 128 8.36 16.98 14.84
CA VAL A 128 6.94 16.66 15.03
C VAL A 128 6.14 17.17 13.85
N PHE A 129 5.34 16.31 13.23
CA PHE A 129 4.53 16.64 12.06
C PHE A 129 3.14 15.98 12.13
N ARG A 130 2.18 16.48 11.36
CA ARG A 130 0.78 16.03 11.40
C ARG A 130 0.42 15.21 10.18
N MET A 131 -0.20 14.04 10.36
CA MET A 131 -0.65 13.15 9.28
C MET A 131 -2.08 12.65 9.51
N PRO A 132 -2.88 12.51 8.44
CA PRO A 132 -4.22 11.97 8.54
C PRO A 132 -4.21 10.45 8.70
N HIS A 133 -5.14 9.93 9.51
CA HIS A 133 -5.47 8.50 9.58
C HIS A 133 -6.98 8.28 9.43
N SER A 134 -7.35 7.16 8.82
CA SER A 134 -8.74 6.72 8.64
C SER A 134 -8.78 5.19 8.49
N ARG A 135 -8.92 4.47 9.60
CA ARG A 135 -8.85 2.99 9.65
C ARG A 135 -9.54 2.41 10.89
N HIS A 136 -10.03 1.18 10.79
CA HIS A 136 -10.62 0.40 11.88
C HIS A 136 -9.69 -0.70 12.38
N THR A 137 -8.51 -0.87 11.78
CA THR A 137 -7.52 -1.86 12.19
C THR A 137 -6.14 -1.25 12.34
N ASP A 138 -5.27 -1.90 13.10
CA ASP A 138 -3.87 -1.50 13.29
C ASP A 138 -2.92 -2.70 13.31
N VAL A 139 -1.63 -2.41 13.19
CA VAL A 139 -0.55 -3.32 13.57
C VAL A 139 -0.02 -2.93 14.95
N LYS A 140 0.73 -3.81 15.60
CA LYS A 140 1.37 -3.47 16.87
C LYS A 140 2.86 -3.27 16.68
N ARG A 141 3.43 -2.31 17.42
CA ARG A 141 4.88 -2.07 17.46
C ARG A 141 5.65 -3.34 17.85
N GLU A 142 5.16 -4.08 18.84
CA GLU A 142 5.78 -5.32 19.33
C GLU A 142 5.91 -6.42 18.27
N ASP A 143 5.11 -6.38 17.20
CA ASP A 143 5.22 -7.33 16.09
C ASP A 143 6.23 -6.87 15.03
N ILE A 144 6.55 -5.58 14.98
CA ILE A 144 7.52 -4.99 14.05
C ILE A 144 8.94 -5.06 14.60
N GLU A 145 9.11 -4.95 15.92
CA GLU A 145 10.41 -4.92 16.60
C GLU A 145 10.99 -6.33 16.90
N LYS A 146 10.34 -7.41 16.43
CA LYS A 146 10.82 -8.79 16.54
C LYS A 146 11.91 -9.09 15.51
#